data_AF-D5PGF1-F1
#
_entry.id   AF-D5PGF1-F1
#
_cell.length_a   1.000
_cell.length_b   1.000
_cell.length_c   1.000
_cell.angle_alpha   90.00
_cell.angle_beta   90.00
_cell.angle_gamma   90.00
#
_symmetry.space_group_name_H-M   'P 1'
#
loop_
_entity.id
_entity.type
_entity.pdbx_description
1 polymer ?
#
loop_
_entity_poly.entity_id
_entity_poly.type
_entity_poly.pdbx_seq_one_letter_code
_entity_poly.pdbx_strand_id
1 'polypeptide(L)' 'MSRSTTPEFESLRSASARTGYSIYTFREKIAAGELPAYRISDKPGSAMRVKVADVNALLKPVIPATIQASR' A
#
# COMPACT_ATOMS: atom_id res chain seq x y z
N MET A 1 -17.45 19.68 10.70
CA MET A 1 -16.33 18.71 10.59
C MET A 1 -16.66 17.75 9.45
N SER A 2 -15.99 17.87 8.29
CA SER A 2 -16.19 16.88 7.21
C SER A 2 -15.45 15.60 7.59
N ARG A 3 -16.14 14.46 7.61
CA ARG A 3 -15.47 13.15 7.60
C ARG A 3 -14.88 12.99 6.21
N SER A 4 -13.57 13.15 6.05
CA SER A 4 -12.89 12.74 4.83
C SER A 4 -12.91 11.22 4.78
N THR A 5 -13.81 10.64 3.98
CA THR A 5 -13.75 9.22 3.65
C THR A 5 -12.46 8.98 2.88
N THR A 6 -11.48 8.30 3.49
CA THR A 6 -10.28 7.88 2.78
C THR A 6 -10.72 7.00 1.60
N PRO A 7 -10.31 7.32 0.36
CA PRO A 7 -10.68 6.51 -0.79
C PRO A 7 -10.14 5.09 -0.61
N GLU A 8 -10.96 4.09 -0.94
CA GLU A 8 -10.58 2.67 -0.79
C GLU A 8 -9.36 2.31 -1.66
N PHE A 9 -9.27 2.91 -2.84
CA PHE A 9 -8.20 2.71 -3.81
C PHE A 9 -7.41 4.00 -4.05
N GLU A 10 -6.09 3.88 -4.10
CA GLU A 10 -5.18 4.98 -4.38
C GLU A 10 -4.20 4.66 -5.51
N SER A 11 -3.57 5.69 -6.07
CA SER A 11 -2.49 5.52 -7.05
C SER A 11 -1.17 5.18 -6.35
N LEU A 12 -0.21 4.58 -7.08
CA LEU A 12 1.13 4.33 -6.51
C LEU A 12 1.83 5.63 -6.07
N ARG A 13 1.56 6.75 -6.75
CA ARG A 13 2.09 8.06 -6.37
C ARG A 13 1.51 8.55 -5.04
N SER A 14 0.21 8.36 -4.85
CA SER A 14 -0.49 8.69 -3.60
C SER A 14 0.02 7.83 -2.45
N ALA A 15 0.14 6.52 -2.65
CA ALA A 15 0.69 5.60 -1.67
C ALA A 15 2.14 5.97 -1.29
N SER A 16 2.95 6.33 -2.28
CA SER A 16 4.33 6.80 -2.09
C SER A 16 4.40 8.07 -1.25
N ALA A 17 3.60 9.08 -1.59
CA ALA A 17 3.55 10.32 -0.83
C ALA A 17 3.08 10.11 0.63
N ARG A 18 2.14 9.17 0.84
CA ARG A 18 1.56 8.90 2.16
C ARG A 18 2.49 8.09 3.07
N THR A 19 3.21 7.12 2.51
CA THR A 19 4.02 6.16 3.28
C THR A 19 5.51 6.48 3.29
N GLY A 20 5.98 7.35 2.39
CA GLY A 20 7.40 7.65 2.20
C GLY A 20 8.19 6.61 1.41
N TYR A 21 7.57 5.48 1.03
CA TYR A 21 8.23 4.48 0.18
C TYR A 21 8.20 4.89 -1.29
N SER A 22 9.18 4.42 -2.06
CA SER A 22 9.26 4.70 -3.48
C SER A 22 8.17 3.97 -4.27
N ILE A 23 7.74 4.55 -5.40
CA ILE A 23 6.87 3.85 -6.38
C ILE A 23 7.52 2.56 -6.87
N TYR A 24 8.86 2.53 -6.97
CA TYR A 24 9.62 1.36 -7.37
C TYR A 24 9.43 0.20 -6.38
N THR A 25 9.51 0.47 -5.07
CA THR A 25 9.24 -0.51 -4.01
C THR A 25 7.85 -1.13 -4.14
N PHE A 26 6.81 -0.33 -4.41
CA PHE A 26 5.47 -0.88 -4.61
C PHE A 26 5.38 -1.72 -5.88
N ARG A 27 6.05 -1.33 -6.97
CA ARG A 27 6.11 -2.14 -8.19
C ARG A 27 6.77 -3.49 -7.97
N GLU A 28 7.86 -3.53 -7.19
CA GLU A 28 8.51 -4.80 -6.82
C GLU A 28 7.55 -5.69 -6.02
N LYS A 29 6.83 -5.13 -5.05
CA LYS A 29 5.83 -5.88 -4.26
C LYS A 29 4.67 -6.40 -5.11
N ILE A 30 4.24 -5.64 -6.11
CA ILE A 30 3.22 -6.08 -7.06
C ILE A 30 3.76 -7.21 -7.94
N ALA A 31 4.97 -7.07 -8.47
CA ALA A 31 5.62 -8.08 -9.31
C ALA A 31 5.86 -9.40 -8.54
N ALA A 32 6.18 -9.30 -7.25
CA ALA A 32 6.32 -10.43 -6.34
C ALA A 32 4.98 -11.08 -5.92
N GLY A 33 3.84 -10.47 -6.27
CA GLY A 33 2.51 -10.93 -5.85
C GLY A 33 2.17 -10.62 -4.39
N GLU A 34 2.98 -9.81 -3.70
CA GLU A 34 2.77 -9.42 -2.29
C GLU A 34 1.80 -8.25 -2.13
N LEU A 35 1.60 -7.45 -3.18
CA LEU A 35 0.66 -6.33 -3.19
C LEU A 35 -0.31 -6.46 -4.38
N PRO A 36 -1.61 -6.69 -4.13
CA PRO A 36 -2.62 -6.67 -5.18
C PRO A 36 -2.72 -5.30 -5.84
N ALA A 37 -2.70 -5.29 -7.18
CA ALA A 37 -2.92 -4.08 -7.97
C ALA A 37 -3.97 -4.32 -9.05
N TYR A 38 -4.76 -3.28 -9.29
CA TYR A 38 -5.93 -3.31 -10.15
C TYR A 38 -5.79 -2.27 -11.25
N ARG A 39 -6.25 -2.61 -12.45
CA ARG A 39 -6.27 -1.72 -13.62
C ARG A 39 -7.62 -1.86 -14.31
N ILE A 40 -8.07 -0.81 -14.99
CA ILE A 40 -9.34 -0.84 -15.76
C ILE A 40 -9.13 -1.47 -17.15
N SER A 41 -7.91 -1.42 -17.67
CA SER A 41 -7.58 -1.93 -19.00
C SER A 41 -6.24 -2.65 -19.00
N ASP A 42 -6.12 -3.69 -19.82
CA ASP A 42 -4.89 -4.48 -20.02
C ASP A 42 -3.84 -3.80 -20.89
N LYS A 43 -4.13 -2.60 -21.42
CA LYS A 43 -3.17 -1.82 -22.21
C LYS A 43 -1.87 -1.60 -21.41
N PRO A 44 -0.70 -1.77 -22.06
CA PRO A 44 0.57 -1.38 -21.45
C PRO A 44 0.53 0.09 -20.99
N GLY A 45 0.99 0.35 -19.77
CA GLY A 45 1.00 1.70 -19.18
C GLY A 45 -0.33 2.17 -18.59
N SER A 46 -1.38 1.34 -18.62
CA SER A 46 -2.65 1.60 -17.93
C SER A 46 -2.43 1.90 -16.44
N ALA A 47 -3.17 2.89 -15.93
CA ALA A 47 -3.02 3.34 -14.55
C ALA A 47 -3.38 2.23 -13.56
N MET A 48 -2.47 1.96 -12.63
CA MET A 48 -2.66 0.96 -11.58
C MET A 48 -3.19 1.63 -10.31
N ARG A 49 -4.09 0.93 -9.63
CA ARG A 49 -4.65 1.29 -8.34
C ARG A 49 -4.36 0.16 -7.34
N VAL A 50 -4.11 0.53 -6.11
CA VAL A 50 -3.92 -0.39 -4.99
C VAL A 50 -4.91 -0.04 -3.89
N LYS A 51 -5.33 -1.03 -3.10
CA LYS A 51 -6.14 -0.75 -1.92
C LYS A 51 -5.27 -0.11 -0.85
N VAL A 52 -5.79 0.90 -0.18
CA VAL A 52 -5.09 1.57 0.94
C VAL A 52 -4.78 0.57 2.06
N ALA A 53 -5.72 -0.33 2.35
CA ALA A 53 -5.57 -1.36 3.37
C ALA A 53 -4.41 -2.33 3.08
N ASP A 54 -4.27 -2.78 1.83
CA ASP A 54 -3.21 -3.71 1.44
C ASP A 54 -1.83 -3.05 1.51
N VAL A 55 -1.74 -1.77 1.12
CA VAL A 55 -0.50 -0.98 1.30
C VAL A 55 -0.12 -0.89 2.79
N ASN A 56 -1.10 -0.65 3.66
CA ASN A 56 -0.84 -0.57 5.11
C ASN A 56 -0.45 -1.94 5.69
N ALA A 57 -1.01 -3.03 5.19
CA ALA A 57 -0.68 -4.39 5.62
C ALA A 57 0.76 -4.81 5.26
N LEU A 58 1.42 -4.12 4.32
CA LEU A 58 2.85 -4.32 4.07
C LEU A 58 3.72 -3.84 5.23
N LEU A 59 3.24 -2.89 6.04
CA LEU A 59 3.98 -2.34 7.16
C LEU A 59 3.96 -3.32 8.32
N LYS A 60 5.15 -3.73 8.76
CA LYS A 60 5.32 -4.64 9.90
C LYS A 60 5.87 -3.86 11.08
N PRO A 61 5.40 -4.12 12.32
CA PRO A 61 5.98 -3.51 13.51
C PRO A 61 7.43 -3.97 13.65
N VAL A 62 8.33 -3.02 13.95
CA VAL A 62 9.76 -3.30 14.17
C VAL A 62 9.98 -4.06 15.47
N ILE A 63 9.17 -3.79 16.50
CA ILE A 63 9.18 -4.50 17.77
C ILE A 63 7.98 -5.44 17.79
N PRO A 64 8.19 -6.77 17.82
CA PRO A 64 7.11 -7.73 17.94
C PRO A 64 6.35 -7.54 19.26
N ALA A 65 5.01 -7.60 19.21
CA ALA A 65 4.14 -7.45 20.38
C ALA A 65 4.43 -8.48 21.50
N THR A 66 5.12 -9.58 21.19
CA THR A 66 5.51 -10.63 22.13
C THR A 66 6.48 -10.18 23.22
N ILE A 67 7.19 -9.05 23.06
CA ILE A 67 8.16 -8.56 24.05
C ILE A 67 7.46 -7.77 25.18
N GLN A 68 6.18 -7.41 25.02
CA GLN A 68 5.45 -6.56 25.98
C GLN A 68 4.93 -7.29 27.24
N ALA A 69 5.10 -8.61 27.35
CA ALA A 69 4.56 -9.40 28.47
C ALA A 69 5.57 -9.67 29.61
N SER A 70 6.77 -9.08 29.58
CA SER A 70 7.84 -9.38 30.54
C SER A 70 8.31 -8.18 31.37
N ARG A 71 7.42 -7.22 31.70
CA ARG A 71 7.75 -6.12 32.61
C ARG A 71 6.90 -6.14 33.87
#